data_AF-A0A2N5T8Z3-F1
#
_entry.id   AF-A0A2N5T8Z3-F1
#
_cell.length_a   1.000
_cell.length_b   1.000
_cell.length_c   1.000
_cell.angle_alpha   90.00
_cell.angle_beta   90.00
_cell.angle_gamma   90.00
#
_symmetry.space_group_name_H-M   'P 1'
#
loop_
_entity.id
_entity.type
_entity.pdbx_description
1 polymer ?
#
loop_
_entity_poly.entity_id
_entity_poly.type
_entity_poly.pdbx_seq_one_letter_code
_entity_poly.pdbx_strand_id
1 'polypeptide(L)'
;MSSSLSSSFDVIKLFPSKLNVSNNNMVPTLVYSGSRNRTMAVLEAIDRARETPGQLKFANSTCARRFHSCTGNKDKEKCIEGFANGKFPLISCTMALGLGQNWKRVRAVAHMERGDPASIGQMIGQCGRDGKPGLAVLFVEKNQPKGKNQVGHFKRYEPQSDLDRMDALAVTPLCLRVAFEIDNMQREAAMPLCDCSNCAPTAATTLMDLLLVATKDNFDDIMENNFVGPENVNLKHKYPPRANAIRKQKFTEDDKNEIEAFTTELSNDLHIYYDTEILPGGTLHGADLFDSDDCVAILSHLALIVNPRFLQLVIGAECFKVRKLPTSTKITHQKGQRDMVHLLKRSLTASKAGLDGRIQVNSGYGHPI
;
A
#
# COMPACT_ATOMS: atom_id res chain seq x y z
N MET A 1 -4.40 5.16 9.28
CA MET A 1 -2.98 4.95 8.90
C MET A 1 -2.08 6.11 9.33
N SER A 2 -0.79 5.85 9.54
CA SER A 2 0.25 6.84 9.89
C SER A 2 1.45 6.86 8.95
N SER A 3 1.58 5.84 8.11
CA SER A 3 2.60 5.75 7.05
C SER A 3 1.92 5.69 5.67
N SER A 4 2.69 5.92 4.60
CA SER A 4 2.19 5.75 3.22
C SER A 4 1.80 4.29 2.96
N LEU A 5 0.72 4.07 2.21
CA LEU A 5 0.32 2.76 1.69
C LEU A 5 1.45 2.06 0.94
N SER A 6 2.22 2.81 0.14
CA SER A 6 3.32 2.28 -0.66
C SER A 6 4.39 1.57 0.18
N SER A 7 4.58 2.01 1.42
CA SER A 7 5.54 1.43 2.36
C SER A 7 4.99 0.25 3.17
N SER A 8 3.66 0.20 3.35
CA SER A 8 2.98 -0.78 4.22
C SER A 8 3.49 -0.82 5.68
N PHE A 9 4.22 0.20 6.14
CA PHE A 9 4.86 0.18 7.47
C PHE A 9 3.90 0.26 8.65
N ASP A 10 2.62 0.59 8.44
CA ASP A 10 1.63 0.51 9.51
C ASP A 10 1.40 -0.95 9.99
N VAL A 11 1.72 -1.94 9.14
CA VAL A 11 1.71 -3.38 9.51
C VAL A 11 2.71 -3.72 10.61
N ILE A 12 3.76 -2.90 10.80
CA ILE A 12 4.76 -3.11 11.86
C ILE A 12 4.11 -3.15 13.26
N LYS A 13 2.99 -2.46 13.44
CA LYS A 13 2.26 -2.41 14.71
C LYS A 13 1.51 -3.70 15.04
N LEU A 14 1.33 -4.60 14.06
CA LEU A 14 0.56 -5.83 14.27
C LEU A 14 1.39 -6.99 14.78
N PHE A 15 2.72 -6.95 14.61
CA PHE A 15 3.55 -8.13 14.78
C PHE A 15 4.66 -7.93 15.82
N PRO A 16 4.79 -8.86 16.78
CA PRO A 16 5.82 -8.81 17.81
C PRO A 16 7.23 -8.98 17.23
N SER A 17 8.27 -8.56 17.96
CA SER A 17 9.66 -8.93 17.59
C SER A 17 9.87 -10.45 17.68
N LYS A 18 10.74 -11.01 16.82
CA LYS A 18 11.14 -12.42 16.91
C LYS A 18 11.87 -12.75 18.21
N LEU A 19 12.51 -11.76 18.82
CA LEU A 19 13.19 -11.91 20.12
C LEU A 19 12.21 -12.24 21.25
N ASN A 20 10.97 -11.74 21.16
CA ASN A 20 9.98 -11.86 22.23
C ASN A 20 8.99 -13.00 21.95
N VAL A 21 8.59 -13.16 20.68
CA VAL A 21 7.60 -14.17 20.28
C VAL A 21 8.16 -14.98 19.11
N SER A 22 8.29 -16.29 19.29
CA SER A 22 8.75 -17.19 18.22
C SER A 22 7.72 -17.28 17.07
N ASN A 23 8.15 -17.62 15.85
CA ASN A 23 7.23 -17.74 14.71
C ASN A 23 6.09 -18.73 15.00
N ASN A 24 6.39 -19.85 15.65
CA ASN A 24 5.39 -20.87 15.95
C ASN A 24 4.37 -20.40 16.99
N ASN A 25 4.67 -19.36 17.77
CA ASN A 25 3.75 -18.79 18.75
C ASN A 25 3.05 -17.49 18.29
N MET A 26 3.26 -17.04 17.06
CA MET A 26 2.50 -15.89 16.54
C MET A 26 1.05 -16.27 16.25
N VAL A 27 0.17 -15.26 16.39
CA VAL A 27 -1.25 -15.34 16.01
C VAL A 27 -1.35 -15.60 14.50
N PRO A 28 -2.02 -16.67 14.05
CA PRO A 28 -2.15 -16.96 12.63
C PRO A 28 -2.95 -15.88 11.91
N THR A 29 -2.31 -15.20 10.95
CA THR A 29 -2.85 -13.97 10.35
C THR A 29 -2.73 -13.96 8.83
N LEU A 30 -3.78 -13.50 8.16
CA LEU A 30 -3.74 -13.18 6.73
C LEU A 30 -3.60 -11.66 6.55
N VAL A 31 -2.69 -11.22 5.70
CA VAL A 31 -2.52 -9.79 5.36
C VAL A 31 -2.84 -9.60 3.88
N TYR A 32 -4.01 -9.03 3.60
CA TYR A 32 -4.48 -8.75 2.25
C TYR A 32 -3.94 -7.43 1.71
N SER A 33 -3.66 -7.39 0.42
CA SER A 33 -3.27 -6.17 -0.32
C SER A 33 -3.84 -6.20 -1.75
N GLY A 34 -4.11 -5.03 -2.33
CA GLY A 34 -4.75 -4.91 -3.64
C GLY A 34 -3.87 -5.31 -4.83
N SER A 35 -2.55 -5.42 -4.66
CA SER A 35 -1.64 -5.78 -5.75
C SER A 35 -0.55 -6.77 -5.36
N ARG A 36 -0.05 -7.47 -6.39
CA ARG A 36 1.12 -8.35 -6.26
C ARG A 36 2.29 -7.60 -5.64
N ASN A 37 2.68 -6.43 -6.15
CA ASN A 37 3.85 -5.71 -5.64
C ASN A 37 3.71 -5.37 -4.16
N ARG A 38 2.50 -5.01 -3.72
CA ARG A 38 2.26 -4.63 -2.32
C ARG A 38 2.30 -5.81 -1.36
N THR A 39 1.95 -7.03 -1.78
CA THR A 39 2.24 -8.23 -0.96
C THR A 39 3.74 -8.42 -0.69
N MET A 40 4.64 -7.91 -1.54
CA MET A 40 6.08 -7.89 -1.23
C MET A 40 6.42 -6.81 -0.22
N ALA A 41 5.89 -5.58 -0.38
CA ALA A 41 6.10 -4.50 0.57
C ALA A 41 5.62 -4.86 1.98
N VAL A 42 4.47 -5.54 2.09
CA VAL A 42 3.97 -6.11 3.34
C VAL A 42 4.94 -7.13 3.94
N LEU A 43 5.50 -8.05 3.15
CA LEU A 43 6.52 -8.97 3.65
C LEU A 43 7.76 -8.24 4.17
N GLU A 44 8.23 -7.21 3.47
CA GLU A 44 9.36 -6.39 3.95
C GLU A 44 9.01 -5.62 5.24
N ALA A 45 7.76 -5.17 5.39
CA ALA A 45 7.28 -4.56 6.63
C ALA A 45 7.17 -5.57 7.78
N ILE A 46 6.72 -6.81 7.51
CA ILE A 46 6.72 -7.90 8.50
C ILE A 46 8.15 -8.24 8.92
N ASP A 47 9.10 -8.31 7.99
CA ASP A 47 10.51 -8.55 8.29
C ASP A 47 11.06 -7.51 9.26
N ARG A 48 10.69 -6.25 9.09
CA ARG A 48 11.03 -5.16 10.02
C ARG A 48 10.33 -5.32 11.37
N ALA A 49 9.04 -5.66 11.37
CA ALA A 49 8.26 -5.89 12.58
C ALA A 49 8.88 -6.99 13.46
N ARG A 50 9.34 -8.05 12.79
CA ARG A 50 9.99 -9.23 13.36
C ARG A 50 11.47 -9.03 13.68
N GLU A 51 12.07 -7.92 13.24
CA GLU A 51 13.51 -7.61 13.36
C GLU A 51 14.40 -8.65 12.65
N THR A 52 13.93 -9.13 11.49
CA THR A 52 14.61 -10.13 10.65
C THR A 52 14.76 -9.68 9.19
N PRO A 53 15.31 -8.49 8.90
CA PRO A 53 15.33 -7.93 7.55
C PRO A 53 15.93 -8.88 6.51
N GLY A 54 15.17 -9.20 5.47
CA GLY A 54 15.59 -10.03 4.35
C GLY A 54 15.29 -11.53 4.50
N GLN A 55 14.87 -12.00 5.68
CA GLN A 55 14.57 -13.42 5.94
C GLN A 55 13.27 -13.89 5.27
N LEU A 56 12.34 -12.98 4.97
CA LEU A 56 11.10 -13.32 4.26
C LEU A 56 11.24 -13.38 2.73
N LYS A 57 12.42 -13.09 2.20
CA LYS A 57 12.73 -13.28 0.77
C LYS A 57 12.98 -14.74 0.40
N PHE A 58 13.23 -15.60 1.40
CA PHE A 58 13.40 -17.04 1.20
C PHE A 58 12.04 -17.73 1.04
N ALA A 59 11.88 -18.54 -0.02
CA ALA A 59 10.63 -19.25 -0.31
C ALA A 59 10.15 -20.16 0.83
N ASN A 60 11.06 -20.67 1.64
CA ASN A 60 10.79 -21.60 2.74
C ASN A 60 10.74 -20.94 4.11
N SER A 61 10.51 -19.62 4.18
CA SER A 61 10.42 -18.95 5.47
C SER A 61 9.35 -19.59 6.38
N THR A 62 9.70 -19.71 7.66
CA THR A 62 8.83 -20.22 8.73
C THR A 62 7.99 -19.11 9.37
N CYS A 63 8.17 -17.85 8.93
CA CYS A 63 7.46 -16.70 9.48
C CYS A 63 6.26 -16.30 8.63
N ALA A 64 6.49 -15.96 7.36
CA ALA A 64 5.44 -15.53 6.45
C ALA A 64 5.70 -16.02 5.03
N ARG A 65 4.64 -16.22 4.25
CA ARG A 65 4.75 -16.54 2.82
C ARG A 65 3.89 -15.62 1.98
N ARG A 66 4.26 -15.48 0.70
CA ARG A 66 3.53 -14.68 -0.28
C ARG A 66 2.55 -15.55 -1.06
N PHE A 67 1.34 -15.05 -1.28
CA PHE A 67 0.36 -15.74 -2.13
C PHE A 67 -0.34 -14.75 -3.08
N HIS A 68 -0.29 -15.01 -4.39
CA HIS A 68 -1.03 -14.22 -5.37
C HIS A 68 -1.36 -15.05 -6.62
N SER A 69 -2.12 -14.46 -7.55
CA SER A 69 -2.57 -15.14 -8.77
C SER A 69 -1.44 -15.77 -9.58
N CYS A 70 -0.28 -15.12 -9.69
CA CYS A 70 0.89 -15.61 -10.43
C CYS A 70 1.80 -16.56 -9.64
N THR A 71 1.44 -16.96 -8.41
CA THR A 71 2.21 -17.97 -7.68
C THR A 71 2.04 -19.31 -8.41
N GLY A 72 3.13 -20.06 -8.62
CA GLY A 72 3.07 -21.35 -9.29
C GLY A 72 2.15 -22.33 -8.55
N ASN A 73 1.45 -23.21 -9.27
CA ASN A 73 0.42 -24.08 -8.67
C ASN A 73 0.97 -24.94 -7.52
N LYS A 74 2.14 -25.55 -7.69
CA LYS A 74 2.83 -26.31 -6.63
C LYS A 74 3.15 -25.46 -5.40
N ASP A 75 3.50 -24.19 -5.59
CA ASP A 75 3.80 -23.29 -4.48
C ASP A 75 2.54 -22.81 -3.78
N LYS A 76 1.43 -22.65 -4.51
CA LYS A 76 0.10 -22.37 -3.93
C LYS A 76 -0.33 -23.53 -3.02
N GLU A 77 -0.27 -24.76 -3.52
CA GLU A 77 -0.59 -25.97 -2.74
C GLU A 77 0.28 -26.08 -1.49
N LYS A 78 1.61 -25.97 -1.64
CA LYS A 78 2.54 -25.99 -0.49
C LYS A 78 2.29 -24.87 0.52
N CYS A 79 1.88 -23.69 0.05
CA CYS A 79 1.56 -22.56 0.93
C CYS A 79 0.26 -22.84 1.71
N ILE A 80 -0.80 -23.27 1.02
CA ILE A 80 -2.08 -23.62 1.62
C ILE A 80 -1.91 -24.73 2.66
N GLU A 81 -1.27 -25.84 2.27
CA GLU A 81 -1.03 -26.99 3.14
C GLU A 81 -0.09 -26.63 4.29
N GLY A 82 0.98 -25.88 4.02
CA GLY A 82 1.93 -25.46 5.04
C GLY A 82 1.32 -24.53 6.09
N PHE A 83 0.44 -23.61 5.68
CA PHE A 83 -0.28 -22.74 6.60
C PHE A 83 -1.31 -23.52 7.42
N ALA A 84 -2.10 -24.37 6.78
CA ALA A 84 -3.08 -25.24 7.44
C ALA A 84 -2.41 -26.12 8.52
N ASN A 85 -1.25 -26.70 8.19
CA ASN A 85 -0.45 -27.53 9.10
C ASN A 85 0.41 -26.73 10.08
N GLY A 86 0.34 -25.39 10.06
CA GLY A 86 1.03 -24.55 11.03
C GLY A 86 2.54 -24.42 10.87
N LYS A 87 3.08 -24.70 9.68
CA LYS A 87 4.52 -24.57 9.38
C LYS A 87 4.99 -23.11 9.42
N PHE A 88 4.08 -22.17 9.23
CA PHE A 88 4.30 -20.74 9.37
C PHE A 88 2.98 -20.04 9.72
N PRO A 89 3.02 -18.93 10.47
CA PRO A 89 1.82 -18.25 10.98
C PRO A 89 1.22 -17.18 10.05
N LEU A 90 1.94 -16.67 9.05
CA LEU A 90 1.47 -15.51 8.28
C LEU A 90 1.41 -15.78 6.76
N ILE A 91 0.39 -15.25 6.10
CA ILE A 91 0.37 -15.13 4.64
C ILE A 91 0.14 -13.67 4.25
N SER A 92 1.05 -13.11 3.46
CA SER A 92 0.79 -11.87 2.71
C SER A 92 0.20 -12.22 1.35
N CYS A 93 -1.01 -11.74 1.07
CA CYS A 93 -1.79 -12.22 -0.07
C CYS A 93 -2.62 -11.16 -0.78
N THR A 94 -3.02 -11.47 -2.00
CA THR A 94 -4.13 -10.77 -2.68
C THR A 94 -5.42 -11.57 -2.51
N MET A 95 -6.54 -11.02 -3.01
CA MET A 95 -7.83 -11.72 -3.07
C MET A 95 -7.79 -13.13 -3.72
N ALA A 96 -6.72 -13.48 -4.43
CA ALA A 96 -6.52 -14.81 -5.00
C ALA A 96 -6.57 -15.95 -3.96
N LEU A 97 -6.40 -15.65 -2.67
CA LEU A 97 -6.48 -16.64 -1.57
C LEU A 97 -7.92 -16.89 -1.06
N GLY A 98 -8.92 -16.10 -1.47
CA GLY A 98 -10.13 -15.85 -0.65
C GLY A 98 -11.42 -16.64 -0.92
N LEU A 99 -11.52 -17.51 -1.94
CA LEU A 99 -12.82 -18.11 -2.30
C LEU A 99 -12.99 -19.61 -2.00
N GLY A 100 -11.91 -20.34 -1.68
CA GLY A 100 -11.98 -21.80 -1.47
C GLY A 100 -11.32 -22.30 -0.20
N GLN A 101 -10.77 -21.41 0.64
CA GLN A 101 -10.05 -21.79 1.84
C GLN A 101 -10.94 -21.61 3.08
N ASN A 102 -11.05 -22.68 3.87
CA ASN A 102 -11.79 -22.67 5.13
C ASN A 102 -10.89 -23.06 6.29
N TRP A 103 -10.03 -22.14 6.71
CA TRP A 103 -9.11 -22.37 7.82
C TRP A 103 -9.72 -21.92 9.13
N LYS A 104 -10.05 -22.89 10.00
CA LYS A 104 -10.40 -22.63 11.41
C LYS A 104 -9.27 -21.92 12.17
N ARG A 105 -8.03 -22.08 11.71
CA ARG A 105 -6.81 -21.55 12.37
C ARG A 105 -6.67 -20.03 12.27
N VAL A 106 -7.28 -19.35 11.29
CA VAL A 106 -7.06 -17.92 11.09
C VAL A 106 -7.69 -17.15 12.26
N ARG A 107 -6.86 -16.45 13.04
CA ARG A 107 -7.29 -15.68 14.22
C ARG A 107 -7.29 -14.18 13.98
N ALA A 108 -6.53 -13.71 13.00
CA ALA A 108 -6.57 -12.32 12.58
C ALA A 108 -6.52 -12.16 11.05
N VAL A 109 -7.09 -11.06 10.56
CA VAL A 109 -6.97 -10.60 9.17
C VAL A 109 -6.63 -9.11 9.20
N ALA A 110 -5.61 -8.73 8.44
CA ALA A 110 -5.32 -7.34 8.14
C ALA A 110 -5.61 -7.05 6.67
N HIS A 111 -6.33 -5.98 6.38
CA HIS A 111 -6.55 -5.51 5.02
C HIS A 111 -5.79 -4.20 4.82
N MET A 112 -4.90 -4.19 3.84
CA MET A 112 -4.26 -2.97 3.37
C MET A 112 -5.10 -2.38 2.25
N GLU A 113 -5.30 -1.06 2.28
CA GLU A 113 -5.85 -0.24 1.19
C GLU A 113 -7.37 -0.03 1.23
N ARG A 114 -7.78 0.87 0.34
CA ARG A 114 -9.15 1.06 -0.09
C ARG A 114 -9.61 -0.19 -0.86
N GLY A 115 -10.79 -0.68 -0.52
CA GLY A 115 -11.39 -1.83 -1.19
C GLY A 115 -12.90 -1.81 -1.03
N ASP A 116 -13.58 -2.48 -1.95
CA ASP A 116 -15.03 -2.66 -1.91
C ASP A 116 -15.44 -3.32 -0.58
N PRO A 117 -16.43 -2.77 0.16
CA PRO A 117 -16.81 -3.30 1.47
C PRO A 117 -17.27 -4.76 1.42
N ALA A 118 -17.96 -5.20 0.37
CA ALA A 118 -18.38 -6.60 0.25
C ALA A 118 -17.17 -7.56 0.15
N SER A 119 -16.19 -7.21 -0.69
CA SER A 119 -14.91 -7.91 -0.82
C SER A 119 -14.12 -7.91 0.50
N ILE A 120 -14.06 -6.76 1.18
CA ILE A 120 -13.43 -6.65 2.51
C ILE A 120 -14.14 -7.55 3.51
N GLY A 121 -15.48 -7.53 3.55
CA GLY A 121 -16.31 -8.38 4.40
C GLY A 121 -15.99 -9.86 4.24
N GLN A 122 -15.88 -10.33 2.99
CA GLN A 122 -15.46 -11.70 2.69
C GLN A 122 -14.04 -12.02 3.18
N MET A 123 -13.11 -11.08 3.03
CA MET A 123 -11.72 -11.25 3.47
C MET A 123 -11.62 -11.33 5.00
N ILE A 124 -12.24 -10.39 5.72
CA ILE A 124 -12.19 -10.35 7.18
C ILE A 124 -12.99 -11.48 7.83
N GLY A 125 -14.06 -11.96 7.16
CA GLY A 125 -14.84 -13.14 7.58
C GLY A 125 -14.09 -14.48 7.50
N GLN A 126 -12.78 -14.46 7.18
CA GLN A 126 -11.93 -15.65 7.27
C GLN A 126 -11.37 -15.89 8.67
N CYS A 127 -11.33 -14.90 9.56
CA CYS A 127 -10.91 -15.12 10.94
C CYS A 127 -12.05 -15.63 11.85
N GLY A 128 -11.68 -16.29 12.95
CA GLY A 128 -12.64 -16.72 13.99
C GLY A 128 -13.56 -17.88 13.60
N ARG A 129 -13.22 -18.63 12.54
CA ARG A 129 -14.03 -19.77 12.07
C ARG A 129 -13.95 -21.01 12.97
N ASP A 130 -13.07 -21.00 13.97
CA ASP A 130 -13.04 -21.95 15.07
C ASP A 130 -14.09 -21.65 16.16
N GLY A 131 -14.83 -20.54 16.02
CA GLY A 131 -15.81 -20.08 17.01
C GLY A 131 -15.20 -19.20 18.10
N LYS A 132 -13.89 -18.96 18.07
CA LYS A 132 -13.22 -18.01 18.97
C LYS A 132 -13.23 -16.60 18.38
N PRO A 133 -13.05 -15.55 19.20
CA PRO A 133 -12.93 -14.17 18.70
C PRO A 133 -11.86 -14.04 17.61
N GLY A 134 -12.23 -13.43 16.49
CA GLY A 134 -11.33 -13.10 15.39
C GLY A 134 -11.10 -11.59 15.31
N LEU A 135 -9.89 -11.17 14.95
CA LEU A 135 -9.54 -9.77 14.79
C LEU A 135 -9.46 -9.36 13.32
N ALA A 136 -10.18 -8.30 12.95
CA ALA A 136 -10.04 -7.65 11.66
C ALA A 136 -9.41 -6.25 11.83
N VAL A 137 -8.30 -5.99 11.16
CA VAL A 137 -7.66 -4.66 11.11
C VAL A 137 -7.71 -4.11 9.70
N LEU A 138 -8.37 -2.97 9.51
CA LEU A 138 -8.46 -2.28 8.23
C LEU A 138 -7.50 -1.08 8.22
N PHE A 139 -6.46 -1.13 7.38
CA PHE A 139 -5.57 -0.01 7.16
C PHE A 139 -6.12 0.88 6.04
N VAL A 140 -6.80 1.93 6.46
CA VAL A 140 -7.41 2.92 5.57
C VAL A 140 -6.64 4.23 5.62
N GLU A 141 -6.44 4.84 4.44
CA GLU A 141 -5.86 6.17 4.32
C GLU A 141 -6.79 7.23 4.89
N LYS A 142 -6.20 8.21 5.59
CA LYS A 142 -6.98 9.32 6.18
C LYS A 142 -7.58 10.23 5.12
N ASN A 143 -6.95 10.32 3.96
CA ASN A 143 -7.37 11.18 2.87
C ASN A 143 -7.18 10.43 1.56
N GLN A 144 -8.29 10.12 0.91
CA GLN A 144 -8.40 9.51 -0.40
C GLN A 144 -8.35 10.63 -1.46
N PRO A 145 -7.29 10.68 -2.30
CA PRO A 145 -7.22 11.67 -3.37
C PRO A 145 -8.43 11.55 -4.31
N LYS A 146 -9.15 12.66 -4.51
CA LYS A 146 -10.40 12.72 -5.30
C LYS A 146 -11.57 11.88 -4.73
N GLY A 147 -11.43 11.36 -3.51
CA GLY A 147 -12.48 10.64 -2.78
C GLY A 147 -13.26 11.53 -1.82
N LYS A 148 -14.31 10.96 -1.23
CA LYS A 148 -15.14 11.61 -0.22
C LYS A 148 -14.56 11.38 1.18
N ASN A 149 -13.84 12.36 1.69
CA ASN A 149 -13.09 12.25 2.96
C ASN A 149 -13.82 12.70 4.23
N GLN A 150 -15.07 13.14 4.11
CA GLN A 150 -15.88 13.59 5.24
C GLN A 150 -17.33 13.19 5.02
N VAL A 151 -18.06 12.91 6.12
CA VAL A 151 -19.47 12.52 6.07
C VAL A 151 -20.32 13.55 5.31
N GLY A 152 -20.02 14.84 5.46
CA GLY A 152 -20.72 15.91 4.75
C GLY A 152 -20.58 15.92 3.22
N HIS A 153 -19.61 15.18 2.66
CA HIS A 153 -19.48 15.01 1.20
C HIS A 153 -20.49 14.03 0.62
N PHE A 154 -21.19 13.25 1.47
CA PHE A 154 -22.23 12.32 1.06
C PHE A 154 -23.60 12.99 1.17
N LYS A 155 -24.22 13.27 0.03
CA LYS A 155 -25.56 13.86 -0.02
C LYS A 155 -26.61 12.77 -0.10
N ARG A 156 -27.72 12.99 0.62
CA ARG A 156 -28.86 12.09 0.61
C ARG A 156 -29.47 12.02 -0.78
N TYR A 157 -29.90 10.82 -1.19
CA TYR A 157 -30.54 10.54 -2.49
C TYR A 157 -29.65 10.65 -3.73
N GLU A 158 -28.35 10.96 -3.58
CA GLU A 158 -27.43 10.84 -4.70
C GLU A 158 -27.07 9.35 -4.95
N PRO A 159 -27.04 8.91 -6.22
CA PRO A 159 -26.51 7.59 -6.57
C PRO A 159 -25.10 7.42 -6.00
N GLN A 160 -24.87 6.32 -5.29
CA GLN A 160 -23.55 5.99 -4.74
C GLN A 160 -22.88 4.99 -5.69
N SER A 161 -21.70 5.35 -6.20
CA SER A 161 -20.83 4.43 -6.92
C SER A 161 -20.12 3.47 -5.95
N ASP A 162 -19.48 2.43 -6.47
CA ASP A 162 -18.61 1.58 -5.65
C ASP A 162 -17.48 2.38 -4.99
N LEU A 163 -16.96 3.42 -5.67
CA LEU A 163 -15.98 4.31 -5.08
C LEU A 163 -16.57 5.04 -3.86
N ASP A 164 -17.80 5.54 -3.95
CA ASP A 164 -18.44 6.22 -2.84
C ASP A 164 -18.65 5.27 -1.65
N ARG A 165 -19.02 4.01 -1.90
CA ARG A 165 -19.16 2.98 -0.85
C ARG A 165 -17.86 2.71 -0.11
N MET A 166 -16.74 2.62 -0.83
CA MET A 166 -15.41 2.45 -0.23
C MET A 166 -15.03 3.66 0.65
N ASP A 167 -15.31 4.87 0.16
CA ASP A 167 -15.04 6.10 0.92
C ASP A 167 -15.95 6.22 2.15
N ALA A 168 -17.22 5.81 2.02
CA ALA A 168 -18.16 5.80 3.13
C ALA A 168 -17.69 4.86 4.25
N LEU A 169 -17.22 3.65 3.91
CA LEU A 169 -16.64 2.74 4.90
C LEU A 169 -15.42 3.35 5.61
N ALA A 170 -14.61 4.13 4.91
CA ALA A 170 -13.42 4.77 5.47
C ALA A 170 -13.74 5.85 6.51
N VAL A 171 -14.86 6.56 6.35
CA VAL A 171 -15.20 7.73 7.17
C VAL A 171 -16.45 7.54 8.03
N THR A 172 -17.08 6.37 7.97
CA THR A 172 -18.34 6.11 8.66
C THR A 172 -18.18 6.29 10.18
N PRO A 173 -19.06 7.07 10.82
CA PRO A 173 -19.12 7.14 12.28
C PRO A 173 -19.95 5.99 12.87
N LEU A 174 -20.62 5.19 12.03
CA LEU A 174 -21.48 4.11 12.49
C LEU A 174 -20.66 2.93 13.00
N CYS A 175 -21.30 2.06 13.77
CA CYS A 175 -20.77 0.74 14.07
C CYS A 175 -20.30 0.04 12.77
N LEU A 176 -19.06 -0.47 12.73
CA LEU A 176 -18.53 -1.13 11.54
C LEU A 176 -19.33 -2.39 11.18
N ARG A 177 -19.85 -3.12 12.16
CA ARG A 177 -20.75 -4.26 11.92
C ARG A 177 -21.99 -3.80 11.17
N VAL A 178 -22.66 -2.74 11.65
CA VAL A 178 -23.83 -2.16 10.99
C VAL A 178 -23.47 -1.64 9.58
N ALA A 179 -22.31 -1.01 9.41
CA ALA A 179 -21.86 -0.54 8.11
C ALA A 179 -21.71 -1.68 7.09
N PHE A 180 -21.13 -2.81 7.49
CA PHE A 180 -21.01 -4.01 6.64
C PHE A 180 -22.37 -4.67 6.36
N GLU A 181 -23.27 -4.74 7.34
CA GLU A 181 -24.61 -5.32 7.16
C GLU A 181 -25.47 -4.51 6.17
N ILE A 182 -25.44 -3.17 6.30
CA ILE A 182 -26.13 -2.26 5.38
C ILE A 182 -25.58 -2.44 3.95
N ASP A 183 -24.26 -2.50 3.81
CA ASP A 183 -23.62 -2.65 2.50
C ASP A 183 -23.92 -4.02 1.86
N ASN A 184 -24.01 -5.08 2.66
CA ASN A 184 -24.38 -6.42 2.21
C ASN A 184 -25.89 -6.62 2.01
N MET A 185 -26.73 -5.61 2.26
CA MET A 185 -28.19 -5.68 2.20
C MET A 185 -28.79 -6.81 3.07
N GLN A 186 -28.13 -7.21 4.16
CA GLN A 186 -28.62 -8.24 5.07
C GLN A 186 -29.50 -7.60 6.15
N ARG A 187 -30.70 -8.18 6.38
CA ARG A 187 -31.66 -7.67 7.36
C ARG A 187 -31.40 -8.24 8.75
N GLU A 188 -31.57 -7.36 9.74
CA GLU A 188 -31.32 -7.52 11.17
C GLU A 188 -31.68 -8.91 11.75
N ALA A 189 -30.66 -9.66 12.16
CA ALA A 189 -30.76 -10.55 13.30
C ALA A 189 -30.45 -9.75 14.58
N ALA A 190 -30.90 -10.21 15.74
CA ALA A 190 -30.50 -9.64 17.03
C ALA A 190 -28.96 -9.65 17.13
N MET A 191 -28.33 -8.49 16.90
CA MET A 191 -26.89 -8.37 16.94
C MET A 191 -26.45 -8.21 18.40
N PRO A 192 -25.48 -9.01 18.90
CA PRO A 192 -24.89 -8.75 20.20
C PRO A 192 -24.20 -7.38 20.19
N LEU A 193 -23.86 -6.88 21.38
CA LEU A 193 -23.04 -5.67 21.52
C LEU A 193 -21.77 -5.78 20.65
N CYS A 194 -21.32 -4.63 20.13
CA CYS A 194 -20.22 -4.59 19.17
C CYS A 194 -18.99 -3.91 19.77
N ASP A 195 -17.83 -4.55 19.58
CA ASP A 195 -16.54 -4.07 20.08
C ASP A 195 -15.68 -3.44 18.96
N CYS A 196 -16.31 -2.98 17.88
CA CYS A 196 -15.56 -2.33 16.80
C CYS A 196 -14.97 -0.98 17.24
N SER A 197 -13.99 -0.48 16.51
CA SER A 197 -13.29 0.79 16.83
C SER A 197 -14.20 2.02 16.94
N ASN A 198 -15.38 2.00 16.31
CA ASN A 198 -16.36 3.09 16.42
C ASN A 198 -17.27 2.95 17.65
N CYS A 199 -17.48 1.73 18.15
CA CYS A 199 -18.28 1.46 19.35
C CYS A 199 -17.45 1.50 20.64
N ALA A 200 -16.17 1.09 20.57
CA ALA A 200 -15.25 1.02 21.70
C ALA A 200 -13.85 1.57 21.32
N PRO A 201 -13.71 2.88 21.07
CA PRO A 201 -12.46 3.47 20.55
C PRO A 201 -11.26 3.33 21.48
N THR A 202 -11.47 3.47 22.80
CA THR A 202 -10.40 3.31 23.80
C THR A 202 -9.90 1.86 23.83
N ALA A 203 -10.82 0.89 23.89
CA ALA A 203 -10.48 -0.53 23.88
C ALA A 203 -9.77 -0.93 22.58
N ALA A 204 -10.21 -0.42 21.43
CA ALA A 204 -9.54 -0.67 20.14
C ALA A 204 -8.11 -0.10 20.10
N THR A 205 -7.85 1.04 20.75
CA THR A 205 -6.50 1.60 20.85
C THR A 205 -5.61 0.72 21.71
N THR A 206 -6.08 0.33 22.90
CA THR A 206 -5.37 -0.61 23.78
C THR A 206 -5.09 -1.93 23.09
N LEU A 207 -6.07 -2.50 22.39
CA LEU A 207 -5.91 -3.72 21.61
C LEU A 207 -4.77 -3.62 20.61
N MET A 208 -4.70 -2.53 19.83
CA MET A 208 -3.65 -2.29 18.85
C MET A 208 -2.25 -2.23 19.48
N ASP A 209 -2.10 -1.69 20.68
CA ASP A 209 -0.83 -1.65 21.39
C ASP A 209 -0.41 -3.04 21.90
N LEU A 210 -1.37 -3.86 22.35
CA LEU A 210 -1.12 -5.21 22.84
C LEU A 210 -0.75 -6.22 21.74
N LEU A 211 -1.06 -5.95 20.47
CA LEU A 211 -0.66 -6.83 19.35
C LEU A 211 0.86 -7.03 19.25
N LEU A 212 1.64 -6.08 19.77
CA LEU A 212 3.11 -6.15 19.81
C LEU A 212 3.65 -7.24 20.75
N VAL A 213 2.79 -7.83 21.60
CA VAL A 213 3.11 -8.94 22.51
C VAL A 213 2.15 -10.12 22.37
N ALA A 214 1.27 -10.08 21.35
CA ALA A 214 0.29 -11.14 21.13
C ALA A 214 0.96 -12.46 20.73
N THR A 215 0.52 -13.52 21.38
CA THR A 215 0.87 -14.92 21.13
C THR A 215 -0.41 -15.73 20.94
N LYS A 216 -0.31 -16.98 20.51
CA LYS A 216 -1.49 -17.86 20.44
C LYS A 216 -2.13 -18.08 21.82
N ASP A 217 -1.34 -17.97 22.88
CA ASP A 217 -1.74 -18.33 24.24
C ASP A 217 -2.50 -17.19 24.93
N ASN A 218 -2.11 -15.93 24.67
CA ASN A 218 -2.73 -14.75 25.30
C ASN A 218 -3.69 -13.98 24.40
N PHE A 219 -3.86 -14.39 23.14
CA PHE A 219 -4.69 -13.63 22.19
C PHE A 219 -6.16 -13.56 22.59
N ASP A 220 -6.70 -14.63 23.19
CA ASP A 220 -8.08 -14.66 23.68
C ASP A 220 -8.24 -13.63 24.82
N ASP A 221 -7.32 -13.61 25.79
CA ASP A 221 -7.32 -12.65 26.90
C ASP A 221 -7.16 -11.19 26.42
N ILE A 222 -6.34 -10.96 25.38
CA ILE A 222 -6.18 -9.65 24.76
C ILE A 222 -7.49 -9.19 24.12
N MET A 223 -8.19 -10.07 23.39
CA MET A 223 -9.46 -9.77 22.74
C MET A 223 -10.59 -9.52 23.74
N GLU A 224 -10.55 -10.18 24.90
CA GLU A 224 -11.51 -10.00 26.00
C GLU A 224 -11.15 -8.85 26.95
N ASN A 225 -10.08 -8.10 26.67
CA ASN A 225 -9.57 -7.00 27.50
C ASN A 225 -9.19 -7.43 28.94
N ASN A 226 -8.77 -8.69 29.10
CA ASN A 226 -8.32 -9.29 30.36
C ASN A 226 -6.78 -9.36 30.48
N PHE A 227 -6.06 -8.88 29.46
CA PHE A 227 -4.61 -8.92 29.41
C PHE A 227 -3.97 -7.55 29.70
N VAL A 228 -3.00 -7.52 30.61
CA VAL A 228 -2.18 -6.33 30.87
C VAL A 228 -0.79 -6.53 30.26
N GLY A 229 -0.48 -5.75 29.23
CA GLY A 229 0.80 -5.77 28.54
C GLY A 229 1.78 -4.71 29.04
N PRO A 230 3.03 -4.74 28.55
CA PRO A 230 4.01 -3.70 28.86
C PRO A 230 3.58 -2.35 28.26
N GLU A 231 3.71 -1.29 29.05
CA GLU A 231 3.44 0.08 28.58
C GLU A 231 4.54 0.58 27.64
N ASN A 232 4.14 1.37 26.63
CA ASN A 232 5.04 2.19 25.82
C ASN A 232 6.16 1.44 25.06
N VAL A 233 5.81 0.41 24.28
CA VAL A 233 6.79 -0.27 23.40
C VAL A 233 7.33 0.69 22.34
N ASN A 234 8.63 0.99 22.40
CA ASN A 234 9.29 1.84 21.41
C ASN A 234 9.50 1.07 20.10
N LEU A 235 8.86 1.51 19.02
CA LEU A 235 8.98 0.90 17.69
C LEU A 235 9.95 1.64 16.75
N LYS A 236 10.56 2.76 17.18
CA LYS A 236 11.32 3.65 16.28
C LYS A 236 12.43 2.91 15.51
N HIS A 237 13.11 1.95 16.14
CA HIS A 237 14.19 1.18 15.53
C HIS A 237 13.72 0.23 14.41
N LYS A 238 12.43 -0.13 14.38
CA LYS A 238 11.87 -1.00 13.32
C LYS A 238 11.60 -0.26 12.02
N TYR A 239 11.41 1.06 12.10
CA TYR A 239 11.20 1.90 10.92
C TYR A 239 12.54 2.30 10.29
N PRO A 240 12.60 2.47 8.96
CA PRO A 240 13.82 3.00 8.35
C PRO A 240 14.08 4.41 8.86
N PRO A 241 15.35 4.84 8.96
CA PRO A 241 15.66 6.24 9.19
C PRO A 241 14.95 7.08 8.11
N ARG A 242 14.36 8.21 8.52
CA ARG A 242 13.75 9.14 7.55
C ARG A 242 14.81 9.52 6.54
N ALA A 243 14.55 9.25 5.26
CA ALA A 243 15.39 9.76 4.19
C ALA A 243 15.43 11.29 4.32
N ASN A 244 16.61 11.88 4.22
CA ASN A 244 16.74 13.33 4.17
C ASN A 244 15.83 13.86 3.05
N ALA A 245 15.05 14.91 3.35
CA ALA A 245 14.22 15.54 2.34
C ALA A 245 15.11 15.92 1.16
N ILE A 246 14.81 15.35 -0.02
CA ILE A 246 15.50 15.68 -1.24
C ILE A 246 15.24 17.19 -1.48
N ARG A 247 16.29 18.02 -1.42
CA ARG A 247 16.15 19.47 -1.64
C ARG A 247 15.81 19.69 -3.10
N LYS A 248 14.54 19.96 -3.39
CA LYS A 248 14.09 20.38 -4.73
C LYS A 248 14.73 21.72 -5.10
N GLN A 249 15.03 21.88 -6.39
CA GLN A 249 15.37 23.19 -6.93
C GLN A 249 14.16 24.13 -6.77
N LYS A 250 14.41 25.34 -6.29
CA LYS A 250 13.39 26.39 -6.24
C LYS A 250 13.49 27.20 -7.51
N PHE A 251 12.36 27.35 -8.18
CA PHE A 251 12.22 28.24 -9.32
C PHE A 251 11.75 29.63 -8.87
N THR A 252 12.18 30.64 -9.59
CA THR A 252 11.80 32.04 -9.46
C THR A 252 10.83 32.42 -10.59
N GLU A 253 10.19 33.59 -10.51
CA GLU A 253 9.31 34.07 -11.58
C GLU A 253 10.06 34.30 -12.91
N ASP A 254 11.37 34.56 -12.85
CA ASP A 254 12.21 34.74 -14.04
C ASP A 254 12.40 33.43 -14.82
N ASP A 255 12.28 32.28 -14.16
CA ASP A 255 12.44 30.94 -14.77
C ASP A 255 11.18 30.48 -15.53
N LYS A 256 10.07 31.23 -15.44
CA LYS A 256 8.75 30.79 -15.91
C LYS A 256 8.71 30.40 -17.38
N ASN A 257 9.32 31.20 -18.25
CA ASN A 257 9.34 30.95 -19.69
C ASN A 257 10.18 29.72 -20.04
N GLU A 258 11.29 29.49 -19.32
CA GLU A 258 12.15 28.33 -19.53
C GLU A 258 11.50 27.04 -19.03
N ILE A 259 10.78 27.12 -17.90
CA ILE A 259 9.99 26.00 -17.36
C ILE A 259 8.87 25.62 -18.32
N GLU A 260 8.16 26.60 -18.88
CA GLU A 260 7.08 26.36 -19.83
C GLU A 260 7.59 25.72 -21.12
N ALA A 261 8.73 26.22 -21.65
CA ALA A 261 9.39 25.64 -22.82
C ALA A 261 9.84 24.19 -22.55
N PHE A 262 10.55 23.95 -21.45
CA PHE A 262 11.02 22.61 -21.07
C PHE A 262 9.86 21.63 -20.83
N THR A 263 8.82 22.09 -20.15
CA THR A 263 7.63 21.29 -19.85
C THR A 263 6.90 20.90 -21.12
N THR A 264 6.78 21.83 -22.07
CA THR A 264 6.15 21.58 -23.37
C THR A 264 6.95 20.57 -24.20
N GLU A 265 8.27 20.75 -24.27
CA GLU A 265 9.17 19.84 -25.00
C GLU A 265 9.16 18.43 -24.40
N LEU A 266 9.38 18.32 -23.09
CA LEU A 266 9.40 17.03 -22.39
C LEU A 266 8.06 16.31 -22.48
N SER A 267 6.95 17.04 -22.34
CA SER A 267 5.61 16.46 -22.46
C SER A 267 5.38 15.90 -23.86
N ASN A 268 5.69 16.66 -24.92
CA ASN A 268 5.51 16.23 -26.30
C ASN A 268 6.36 14.98 -26.60
N ASP A 269 7.62 14.96 -26.18
CA ASP A 269 8.51 13.82 -26.36
C ASP A 269 7.99 12.55 -25.66
N LEU A 270 7.50 12.70 -24.43
CA LEU A 270 6.92 11.59 -23.67
C LEU A 270 5.62 11.08 -24.30
N HIS A 271 4.79 11.98 -24.83
CA HIS A 271 3.53 11.61 -25.49
C HIS A 271 3.78 10.86 -26.79
N ILE A 272 4.62 11.42 -27.67
CA ILE A 272 4.98 10.79 -28.95
C ILE A 272 5.57 9.42 -28.70
N TYR A 273 6.56 9.32 -27.81
CA TYR A 273 7.21 8.05 -27.53
C TYR A 273 6.23 6.98 -27.03
N TYR A 274 5.31 7.35 -26.13
CA TYR A 274 4.32 6.39 -25.63
C TYR A 274 3.40 5.89 -26.75
N ASP A 275 2.89 6.82 -27.55
CA ASP A 275 1.93 6.53 -28.62
C ASP A 275 2.56 5.77 -29.79
N THR A 276 3.87 5.91 -30.04
CA THR A 276 4.55 5.22 -31.16
C THR A 276 5.25 3.93 -30.74
N GLU A 277 5.93 3.90 -29.59
CA GLU A 277 6.83 2.80 -29.22
C GLU A 277 6.24 1.84 -28.18
N ILE A 278 5.30 2.32 -27.33
CA ILE A 278 4.75 1.52 -26.23
C ILE A 278 3.41 0.89 -26.62
N LEU A 279 2.49 1.69 -27.13
CA LEU A 279 1.16 1.21 -27.49
C LEU A 279 0.64 1.84 -28.80
N PRO A 280 1.27 1.53 -29.95
CA PRO A 280 0.82 2.04 -31.25
C PRO A 280 -0.63 1.63 -31.53
N GLY A 281 -1.49 2.63 -31.70
CA GLY A 281 -2.94 2.44 -31.91
C GLY A 281 -3.73 2.02 -30.68
N GLY A 282 -3.17 2.21 -29.48
CA GLY A 282 -3.86 1.97 -28.21
C GLY A 282 -4.95 3.00 -27.92
N THR A 283 -5.87 2.65 -27.01
CA THR A 283 -6.94 3.54 -26.53
C THR A 283 -6.48 4.52 -25.44
N LEU A 284 -5.23 4.40 -25.00
CA LEU A 284 -4.62 5.24 -23.97
C LEU A 284 -3.47 6.00 -24.62
N HIS A 285 -3.47 7.33 -24.49
CA HIS A 285 -2.43 8.18 -25.05
C HIS A 285 -1.43 8.63 -23.98
N GLY A 286 -0.21 8.99 -24.37
CA GLY A 286 0.78 9.52 -23.44
C GLY A 286 0.32 10.78 -22.71
N ALA A 287 -0.57 11.57 -23.33
CA ALA A 287 -1.23 12.72 -22.69
C ALA A 287 -2.17 12.37 -21.54
N ASP A 288 -2.64 11.12 -21.47
CA ASP A 288 -3.41 10.62 -20.32
C ASP A 288 -2.50 10.17 -19.16
N LEU A 289 -1.19 10.10 -19.38
CA LEU A 289 -0.22 9.56 -18.44
C LEU A 289 0.73 10.59 -17.86
N PHE A 290 1.11 11.60 -18.65
CA PHE A 290 2.04 12.65 -18.24
C PHE A 290 1.40 14.02 -18.45
N ASP A 291 1.26 14.77 -17.37
CA ASP A 291 0.83 16.16 -17.43
C ASP A 291 1.97 17.15 -17.16
N SER A 292 1.66 18.44 -17.28
CA SER A 292 2.63 19.51 -17.05
C SER A 292 3.20 19.49 -15.63
N ASP A 293 2.41 19.07 -14.64
CA ASP A 293 2.83 19.04 -13.24
C ASP A 293 3.90 17.96 -13.03
N ASP A 294 3.76 16.81 -13.71
CA ASP A 294 4.77 15.75 -13.72
C ASP A 294 6.10 16.24 -14.34
N CYS A 295 6.04 17.02 -15.43
CA CYS A 295 7.24 17.57 -16.09
C CYS A 295 7.96 18.60 -15.21
N VAL A 296 7.22 19.47 -14.51
CA VAL A 296 7.78 20.42 -13.54
C VAL A 296 8.38 19.68 -12.33
N ALA A 297 7.76 18.58 -11.89
CA ALA A 297 8.31 17.73 -10.85
C ALA A 297 9.65 17.10 -11.28
N ILE A 298 9.76 16.62 -12.52
CA ILE A 298 11.02 16.11 -13.09
C ILE A 298 12.08 17.22 -13.13
N LEU A 299 11.73 18.41 -13.64
CA LEU A 299 12.64 19.55 -13.76
C LEU A 299 13.16 20.01 -12.39
N SER A 300 12.30 20.08 -11.38
CA SER A 300 12.69 20.47 -10.00
C SER A 300 13.65 19.49 -9.30
N HIS A 301 13.83 18.29 -9.86
CA HIS A 301 14.73 17.26 -9.35
C HIS A 301 15.77 16.81 -10.39
N LEU A 302 15.92 17.54 -11.50
CA LEU A 302 16.76 17.17 -12.64
C LEU A 302 18.20 16.83 -12.25
N ALA A 303 18.79 17.65 -11.37
CA ALA A 303 20.15 17.47 -10.85
C ALA A 303 20.32 16.19 -10.01
N LEU A 304 19.23 15.60 -9.51
CA LEU A 304 19.21 14.48 -8.57
C LEU A 304 18.81 13.17 -9.24
N ILE A 305 18.32 13.22 -10.48
CA ILE A 305 17.97 12.04 -11.29
C ILE A 305 19.26 11.43 -11.87
N VAL A 306 20.01 10.74 -11.00
CA VAL A 306 21.24 10.02 -11.38
C VAL A 306 20.96 8.58 -11.81
N ASN A 307 19.82 8.03 -11.38
CA ASN A 307 19.44 6.65 -11.69
C ASN A 307 17.93 6.46 -11.79
N PRO A 308 17.49 5.31 -12.33
CA PRO A 308 16.09 5.01 -12.55
C PRO A 308 15.17 5.09 -11.34
N ARG A 309 15.69 4.79 -10.14
CA ARG A 309 14.91 4.77 -8.91
C ARG A 309 14.57 6.18 -8.42
N PHE A 310 15.45 7.16 -8.67
CA PHE A 310 15.17 8.56 -8.32
C PHE A 310 14.02 9.13 -9.14
N LEU A 311 13.97 8.78 -10.42
CA LEU A 311 12.86 9.21 -11.26
C LEU A 311 11.52 8.63 -10.78
N GLN A 312 11.49 7.33 -10.42
CA GLN A 312 10.32 6.70 -9.79
C GLN A 312 9.92 7.32 -8.44
N LEU A 313 10.85 7.93 -7.71
CA LEU A 313 10.57 8.65 -6.46
C LEU A 313 10.01 10.06 -6.73
N VAL A 314 10.45 10.71 -7.80
CA VAL A 314 10.07 12.08 -8.18
C VAL A 314 8.70 12.12 -8.83
N ILE A 315 8.48 11.26 -9.83
CA ILE A 315 7.18 11.14 -10.48
C ILE A 315 6.24 10.22 -9.68
N GLY A 316 6.72 9.54 -8.65
CA GLY A 316 5.95 8.55 -7.92
C GLY A 316 5.74 7.25 -8.72
N ALA A 317 5.93 6.11 -8.07
CA ALA A 317 5.59 4.80 -8.66
C ALA A 317 4.06 4.64 -8.94
N GLU A 318 3.26 5.64 -8.53
CA GLU A 318 1.80 5.70 -8.64
C GLU A 318 1.29 6.80 -9.59
N CYS A 319 2.14 7.64 -10.21
CA CYS A 319 1.67 8.53 -11.28
C CYS A 319 1.52 7.77 -12.59
N PHE A 320 0.38 7.09 -12.68
CA PHE A 320 -0.32 6.89 -13.94
C PHE A 320 -1.76 7.36 -13.68
N LYS A 321 -1.96 8.69 -13.59
CA LYS A 321 -3.30 9.28 -13.47
C LYS A 321 -4.00 9.23 -14.83
N VAL A 322 -4.37 8.04 -15.26
CA VAL A 322 -5.19 7.88 -16.47
C VAL A 322 -6.52 8.61 -16.29
N ARG A 323 -6.77 9.65 -17.09
CA ARG A 323 -7.99 10.46 -17.00
C ARG A 323 -9.26 9.69 -17.37
N LYS A 324 -9.17 8.57 -18.10
CA LYS A 324 -10.26 7.61 -18.38
C LYS A 324 -9.68 6.30 -18.91
N LEU A 325 -9.89 5.17 -18.21
CA LEU A 325 -9.60 3.84 -18.75
C LEU A 325 -10.94 3.15 -19.05
N PRO A 326 -11.17 2.62 -20.26
CA PRO A 326 -12.19 1.60 -20.49
C PRO A 326 -11.82 0.34 -19.70
N THR A 327 -12.82 -0.35 -19.17
CA THR A 327 -12.76 -1.38 -18.12
C THR A 327 -12.05 -2.70 -18.45
N SER A 328 -11.14 -2.80 -19.44
CA SER A 328 -10.63 -4.13 -19.85
C SER A 328 -9.14 -4.31 -20.20
N THR A 329 -8.26 -3.32 -20.10
CA THR A 329 -6.86 -3.52 -20.57
C THR A 329 -5.85 -3.64 -19.43
N LYS A 330 -5.60 -4.88 -18.97
CA LYS A 330 -4.52 -5.21 -18.01
C LYS A 330 -3.16 -5.23 -18.72
N ILE A 331 -2.53 -4.06 -18.89
CA ILE A 331 -1.11 -4.00 -19.28
C ILE A 331 -0.28 -4.38 -18.04
N THR A 332 0.58 -5.38 -18.19
CA THR A 332 1.42 -5.92 -17.12
C THR A 332 2.53 -4.91 -16.76
N HIS A 333 2.20 -4.03 -15.80
CA HIS A 333 2.97 -2.91 -15.25
C HIS A 333 4.46 -3.11 -14.90
N GLN A 334 5.09 -4.28 -15.03
CA GLN A 334 6.49 -4.47 -14.58
C GLN A 334 7.56 -4.42 -15.69
N LYS A 335 7.20 -4.68 -16.95
CA LYS A 335 8.16 -4.65 -18.07
C LYS A 335 8.30 -3.23 -18.64
N GLY A 336 7.17 -2.57 -18.92
CA GLY A 336 7.14 -1.16 -19.36
C GLY A 336 7.79 -0.18 -18.37
N GLN A 337 7.72 -0.44 -17.07
CA GLN A 337 8.34 0.41 -16.03
C GLN A 337 9.88 0.36 -16.00
N ARG A 338 10.53 -0.69 -16.52
CA ARG A 338 12.00 -0.77 -16.60
C ARG A 338 12.52 -0.14 -17.89
N ASP A 339 11.80 -0.36 -18.99
CA ASP A 339 12.18 0.14 -20.31
C ASP A 339 12.01 1.67 -20.39
N MET A 340 10.93 2.22 -19.80
CA MET A 340 10.66 3.66 -19.77
C MET A 340 11.70 4.47 -18.97
N VAL A 341 12.32 3.88 -17.95
CA VAL A 341 13.32 4.59 -17.14
C VAL A 341 14.73 4.50 -17.74
N HIS A 342 15.02 3.44 -18.49
CA HIS A 342 16.16 3.45 -19.41
C HIS A 342 16.00 4.50 -20.53
N LEU A 343 14.77 4.89 -20.84
CA LEU A 343 14.46 5.83 -21.91
C LEU A 343 14.37 7.29 -21.49
N LEU A 344 13.83 7.59 -20.30
CA LEU A 344 13.95 8.92 -19.69
C LEU A 344 15.42 9.33 -19.55
N LYS A 345 16.34 8.37 -19.35
CA LYS A 345 17.79 8.62 -19.43
C LYS A 345 18.26 9.13 -20.80
N ARG A 346 17.68 8.66 -21.91
CA ARG A 346 18.03 9.05 -23.29
C ARG A 346 17.51 10.45 -23.63
N SER A 347 16.24 10.77 -23.31
CA SER A 347 15.71 12.14 -23.51
C SER A 347 16.37 13.15 -22.57
N LEU A 348 16.63 12.78 -21.31
CA LEU A 348 17.35 13.66 -20.36
C LEU A 348 18.81 13.90 -20.78
N THR A 349 19.50 12.92 -21.41
CA THR A 349 20.87 13.18 -21.93
C THR A 349 20.87 14.06 -23.18
N ALA A 350 19.84 13.97 -24.04
CA ALA A 350 19.69 14.84 -25.20
C ALA A 350 19.32 16.29 -24.81
N SER A 351 18.41 16.46 -23.86
CA SER A 351 17.94 17.78 -23.40
C SER A 351 18.97 18.47 -22.49
N LYS A 352 19.72 17.71 -21.67
CA LYS A 352 20.84 18.24 -20.86
C LYS A 352 21.98 18.81 -21.71
N ALA A 353 22.22 18.26 -22.90
CA ALA A 353 23.19 18.81 -23.85
C ALA A 353 22.76 20.16 -24.45
N GLY A 354 21.46 20.47 -24.47
CA GLY A 354 20.93 21.78 -24.89
C GLY A 354 20.92 22.84 -23.79
N LEU A 355 20.86 22.44 -22.52
CA LEU A 355 20.70 23.33 -21.36
C LEU A 355 22.02 23.77 -20.68
N ASP A 356 23.11 23.00 -20.83
CA ASP A 356 24.46 23.40 -20.35
C ASP A 356 24.97 24.69 -21.03
N GLY A 357 24.33 25.15 -22.11
CA GLY A 357 24.67 26.39 -22.82
C GLY A 357 23.86 27.63 -22.41
N ARG A 358 22.80 27.53 -21.60
CA ARG A 358 21.91 28.66 -21.28
C ARG A 358 21.53 28.84 -19.81
N ILE A 359 21.71 27.83 -18.97
CA ILE A 359 21.54 27.95 -17.51
C ILE A 359 22.90 27.73 -16.86
N GLN A 360 23.44 28.73 -16.17
CA GLN A 360 24.62 28.51 -15.32
C GLN A 360 24.24 27.56 -14.18
N VAL A 361 24.53 26.28 -14.36
CA VAL A 361 24.58 25.33 -13.27
C VAL A 361 25.81 25.70 -12.45
N ASN A 362 25.62 26.48 -11.39
CA ASN A 362 26.67 26.71 -10.40
C ASN A 362 27.02 25.36 -9.74
N SER A 363 28.00 24.67 -10.31
CA SER A 363 28.72 23.59 -9.65
C SER A 363 29.58 24.23 -8.56
N GLY A 364 28.96 24.45 -7.40
CA GLY A 364 29.67 24.82 -6.18
C GLY A 364 30.57 23.69 -5.70
N TYR A 365 31.69 23.48 -6.40
CA TYR A 365 32.89 22.82 -5.93
C TYR A 365 34.07 23.75 -6.20
N GLY A 366 34.09 24.88 -5.49
CA GLY A 366 35.32 25.63 -5.27
C GLY A 366 36.04 25.00 -4.09
N HIS A 367 37.08 24.21 -4.36
CA HIS A 367 38.12 23.94 -3.38
C HIS A 367 38.91 25.23 -3.12
N PRO A 368 39.19 25.59 -1.86
CA PRO A 368 40.42 26.25 -1.51
C PRO A 368 41.45 25.19 -1.10
N ILE A 369 42.68 25.46 -1.52
CA ILE A 369 43.93 24.73 -1.28
C ILE A 369 44.22 24.60 0.22
#